data_AF-A0A6H3A3K4-F1
#
_entry.id   AF-A0A6H3A3K4-F1
#
_cell.length_a   1.000
_cell.length_b   1.000
_cell.length_c   1.000
_cell.angle_alpha   90.00
_cell.angle_beta   90.00
_cell.angle_gamma   90.00
#
_symmetry.space_group_name_H-M   'P 1'
#
loop_
_entity.id
_entity.type
_entity.pdbx_description
1 polymer ?
#
loop_
_entity_poly.entity_id
_entity_poly.type
_entity_poly.pdbx_seq_one_letter_code
_entity_poly.pdbx_strand_id
1 'polypeptide(L)'
;MYDLADNLLGERSPQSDIDAHLPLAPIADNRLTHWQKLFYRYDAWGNLIGRRNGLYEQHYRYDADNRLVQAHGRGPQGEFEAQYHYDALGRRSRKAVRYKGKTEQTTRFLWQGYRLLQEQRDDGSRRSWSYDPASPWSPLAALEQAGDSRSADIYWYHTDLNSAPLEVTDAAGSLCWSGQYDTFGKLQGQTVAGAAKRQGAQYQQPLRYAGQYQDDESGLHYNLFRYYEPEVGRFTTQDPIGLRGGLNLYQYAPNPLMWVDPLGLSGESVFIHYTDKSGFESIMKTGVLEANAKGKVYITDILMSPNDVMRDILINDPKHVGRGDYAIIFKADPVQMSNIKQSSALEYIHNGRLKLKDVLYSGGNPYSIVSKMNYETRSKLTFNQIKAMGNCGG
;
A
#
# COMPACT_ATOMS: atom_id res chain seq x y z
N MET A 1 22.58 -9.65 -4.37
CA MET A 1 23.47 -8.48 -4.58
C MET A 1 22.68 -7.38 -5.26
N TYR A 2 23.19 -6.15 -5.40
CA TYR A 2 22.50 -5.08 -6.12
C TYR A 2 23.44 -4.40 -7.13
N ASP A 3 22.89 -3.88 -8.24
CA ASP A 3 23.64 -2.99 -9.13
C ASP A 3 23.64 -1.54 -8.62
N LEU A 4 24.33 -0.64 -9.33
CA LEU A 4 24.42 0.79 -8.95
C LEU A 4 23.08 1.54 -9.05
N ALA A 5 22.04 0.92 -9.61
CA ALA A 5 20.69 1.47 -9.67
C ALA A 5 19.74 0.72 -8.72
N ASP A 6 20.25 0.02 -7.70
CA ASP A 6 19.48 -0.75 -6.71
C ASP A 6 18.60 -1.86 -7.30
N ASN A 7 18.95 -2.40 -8.48
CA ASN A 7 18.28 -3.60 -8.96
C ASN A 7 18.83 -4.85 -8.27
N LEU A 8 17.94 -5.72 -7.83
CA LEU A 8 18.33 -6.99 -7.22
C LEU A 8 19.02 -7.89 -8.26
N LEU A 9 20.31 -8.11 -8.04
CA LEU A 9 21.13 -9.09 -8.72
C LEU A 9 21.12 -10.40 -7.92
N GLY A 10 21.22 -11.54 -8.62
CA GLY A 10 21.27 -12.86 -7.98
C GLY A 10 22.42 -13.05 -6.97
N GLU A 11 22.48 -14.22 -6.36
CA GLU A 11 23.63 -14.62 -5.54
C GLU A 11 24.82 -14.99 -6.44
N ARG A 12 26.03 -14.56 -6.07
CA ARG A 12 27.25 -15.07 -6.70
C ARG A 12 27.49 -16.50 -6.21
N SER A 13 27.72 -17.42 -7.14
CA SER A 13 28.13 -18.76 -6.77
C SER A 13 29.52 -18.69 -6.09
N PRO A 14 29.74 -19.33 -4.94
CA PRO A 14 31.03 -19.26 -4.23
C PRO A 14 32.23 -19.88 -4.98
N GLN A 15 32.02 -20.43 -6.18
CA GLN A 15 32.95 -21.34 -6.85
C GLN A 15 33.66 -20.78 -8.10
N SER A 16 33.50 -19.49 -8.45
CA SER A 16 34.17 -18.92 -9.63
C SER A 16 35.02 -17.70 -9.27
N ASP A 17 36.30 -17.96 -8.95
CA ASP A 17 37.30 -16.94 -8.59
C ASP A 17 37.59 -15.91 -9.72
N ILE A 18 37.24 -16.23 -10.96
CA ILE A 18 37.52 -15.38 -12.13
C ILE A 18 36.48 -14.27 -12.32
N ASP A 19 35.23 -14.48 -11.85
CA ASP A 19 34.13 -13.50 -11.90
C ASP A 19 33.95 -12.72 -10.58
N ALA A 20 34.78 -13.01 -9.56
CA ALA A 20 34.70 -12.40 -8.24
C ALA A 20 35.00 -10.88 -8.25
N HIS A 21 35.71 -10.38 -9.27
CA HIS A 21 36.20 -9.00 -9.32
C HIS A 21 35.57 -8.11 -10.41
N LEU A 22 34.71 -8.66 -11.28
CA LEU A 22 34.01 -7.87 -12.30
C LEU A 22 32.62 -7.46 -11.80
N PRO A 23 32.20 -6.18 -11.91
CA PRO A 23 30.84 -5.78 -11.59
C PRO A 23 29.87 -6.55 -12.50
N LEU A 24 28.81 -7.11 -11.90
CA LEU A 24 27.73 -7.71 -12.68
C LEU A 24 27.15 -6.64 -13.62
N ALA A 25 26.83 -7.04 -14.85
CA ALA A 25 26.28 -6.12 -15.83
C ALA A 25 25.01 -5.45 -15.26
N PRO A 26 24.89 -4.12 -15.34
CA PRO A 26 23.72 -3.42 -14.84
C PRO A 26 22.49 -3.85 -15.62
N ILE A 27 21.35 -3.86 -14.94
CA ILE A 27 20.08 -4.19 -15.59
C ILE A 27 19.65 -3.00 -16.46
N ALA A 28 19.60 -3.21 -17.77
CA ALA A 28 19.17 -2.19 -18.73
C ALA A 28 17.75 -1.68 -18.39
N ASP A 29 17.59 -0.36 -18.39
CA ASP A 29 16.33 0.35 -18.11
C ASP A 29 15.66 -0.02 -16.76
N ASN A 30 16.42 -0.59 -15.81
CA ASN A 30 15.91 -1.20 -14.58
C ASN A 30 14.87 -2.31 -14.82
N ARG A 31 14.84 -2.91 -16.02
CA ARG A 31 13.92 -3.99 -16.41
C ARG A 31 14.55 -5.35 -16.12
N LEU A 32 14.24 -5.93 -14.97
CA LEU A 32 14.75 -7.24 -14.57
C LEU A 32 14.23 -8.31 -15.54
N THR A 33 15.06 -8.82 -16.45
CA THR A 33 14.67 -9.86 -17.43
C THR A 33 14.81 -11.27 -16.87
N HIS A 34 15.72 -11.46 -15.91
CA HIS A 34 16.00 -12.75 -15.30
C HIS A 34 16.54 -12.58 -13.88
N TRP A 35 16.06 -13.41 -12.95
CA TRP A 35 16.62 -13.55 -11.61
C TRP A 35 16.46 -14.98 -11.12
N GLN A 36 17.56 -15.67 -10.82
CA GLN A 36 17.58 -17.08 -10.43
C GLN A 36 16.81 -17.99 -11.40
N LYS A 37 15.58 -18.39 -11.07
CA LYS A 37 14.70 -19.22 -11.92
C LYS A 37 13.52 -18.45 -12.48
N LEU A 38 13.42 -17.15 -12.19
CA LEU A 38 12.39 -16.26 -12.66
C LEU A 38 12.83 -15.58 -13.96
N PHE A 39 11.92 -15.57 -14.94
CA PHE A 39 12.09 -14.91 -16.22
C PHE A 39 10.94 -13.96 -16.45
N TYR A 40 11.26 -12.78 -16.96
CA TYR A 40 10.33 -11.67 -17.08
C TYR A 40 10.32 -11.12 -18.50
N ARG A 41 9.15 -10.63 -18.93
CA ARG A 41 8.96 -9.92 -20.19
C ARG A 41 8.19 -8.64 -19.92
N TYR A 42 8.60 -7.56 -20.56
CA TYR A 42 7.96 -6.26 -20.44
C TYR A 42 7.45 -5.79 -21.80
N ASP A 43 6.41 -4.96 -21.79
CA ASP A 43 6.00 -4.22 -22.99
C ASP A 43 6.93 -3.01 -23.26
N ALA A 44 6.61 -2.24 -24.30
CA ALA A 44 7.36 -1.04 -24.67
C ALA A 44 7.34 0.03 -23.55
N TRP A 45 6.23 0.12 -22.79
CA TRP A 45 6.04 1.06 -21.68
C TRP A 45 6.66 0.61 -20.37
N GLY A 46 7.23 -0.60 -20.31
CA GLY A 46 7.89 -1.11 -19.11
C GLY A 46 6.93 -1.79 -18.13
N ASN A 47 5.73 -2.17 -18.56
CA ASN A 47 4.85 -3.00 -17.73
C ASN A 47 5.24 -4.47 -17.87
N LEU A 48 5.29 -5.19 -16.76
CA LEU A 48 5.56 -6.63 -16.75
C LEU A 48 4.39 -7.37 -17.42
N ILE A 49 4.57 -7.90 -18.63
CA ILE A 49 3.52 -8.63 -19.38
C ILE A 49 3.60 -10.14 -19.25
N GLY A 50 4.71 -10.67 -18.71
CA GLY A 50 4.81 -12.09 -18.41
C GLY A 50 5.91 -12.42 -17.43
N ARG A 51 5.61 -13.36 -16.53
CA ARG A 51 6.52 -13.89 -15.53
C ARG A 51 6.44 -15.40 -15.54
N ARG A 52 7.58 -16.08 -15.54
CA ARG A 52 7.61 -17.55 -15.42
C ARG A 52 8.77 -18.05 -14.58
N ASN A 53 8.57 -19.20 -13.96
CA ASN A 53 9.60 -20.06 -13.41
C ASN A 53 9.26 -21.53 -13.72
N GLY A 54 9.92 -22.49 -13.07
CA GLY A 54 9.63 -23.92 -13.27
C GLY A 54 8.25 -24.39 -12.78
N LEU A 55 7.52 -23.56 -12.03
CA LEU A 55 6.24 -23.90 -11.40
C LEU A 55 5.07 -23.06 -11.94
N TYR A 56 5.32 -21.80 -12.28
CA TYR A 56 4.32 -20.79 -12.63
C TYR A 56 4.66 -20.16 -13.98
N GLU A 57 3.63 -19.87 -14.77
CA GLU A 57 3.72 -18.99 -15.94
C GLU A 57 2.47 -18.12 -15.94
N GLN A 58 2.68 -16.81 -15.85
CA GLN A 58 1.63 -15.81 -15.70
C GLN A 58 1.80 -14.74 -16.76
N HIS A 59 0.67 -14.22 -17.23
CA HIS A 59 0.57 -13.19 -18.25
C HIS A 59 -0.31 -12.05 -17.74
N TYR A 60 0.08 -10.83 -18.07
CA TYR A 60 -0.54 -9.62 -17.54
C TYR A 60 -0.92 -8.67 -18.67
N ARG A 61 -2.01 -7.93 -18.49
CA ARG A 61 -2.44 -6.85 -19.40
C ARG A 61 -2.80 -5.60 -18.63
N TYR A 62 -2.42 -4.47 -19.19
CA TYR A 62 -2.59 -3.14 -18.58
C TYR A 62 -3.50 -2.28 -19.46
N ASP A 63 -4.19 -1.33 -18.83
CA ASP A 63 -4.91 -0.28 -19.56
C ASP A 63 -4.00 0.90 -19.94
N ALA A 64 -4.58 1.91 -20.58
CA ALA A 64 -3.86 3.11 -21.01
C ALA A 64 -3.32 3.97 -19.84
N ASP A 65 -3.81 3.75 -18.62
CA ASP A 65 -3.33 4.40 -17.40
C ASP A 65 -2.26 3.53 -16.68
N ASN A 66 -1.73 2.50 -17.34
CA ASN A 66 -0.78 1.52 -16.80
C ASN A 66 -1.28 0.75 -15.56
N ARG A 67 -2.61 0.56 -15.43
CA ARG A 67 -3.19 -0.26 -14.36
C ARG A 67 -3.40 -1.69 -14.84
N LEU A 68 -3.05 -2.67 -14.01
CA LEU A 68 -3.21 -4.09 -14.33
C LEU A 68 -4.70 -4.45 -14.40
N VAL A 69 -5.23 -4.72 -15.59
CA VAL A 69 -6.66 -5.05 -15.78
C VAL A 69 -6.92 -6.55 -15.91
N GLN A 70 -5.90 -7.34 -16.28
CA GLN A 70 -6.04 -8.78 -16.43
C GLN A 70 -4.76 -9.52 -16.02
N ALA A 71 -4.90 -10.62 -15.29
CA ALA A 71 -3.84 -11.59 -15.03
C ALA A 71 -4.36 -13.01 -15.30
N HIS A 72 -3.56 -13.88 -15.93
CA HIS A 72 -3.95 -15.28 -16.16
C HIS A 72 -2.73 -16.19 -16.29
N GLY A 73 -2.97 -17.49 -16.23
CA GLY A 73 -1.95 -18.53 -16.35
C GLY A 73 -1.94 -19.44 -15.13
N ARG A 74 -0.79 -19.98 -14.75
CA ARG A 74 -0.63 -20.81 -13.55
C ARG A 74 0.01 -19.99 -12.42
N GLY A 75 -0.74 -19.78 -11.35
CA GLY A 75 -0.29 -19.14 -10.12
C GLY A 75 -0.16 -20.08 -8.93
N PRO A 76 0.06 -19.54 -7.72
CA PRO A 76 0.28 -20.34 -6.50
C PRO A 76 -0.85 -21.32 -6.19
N GLN A 77 -2.10 -20.95 -6.52
CA GLN A 77 -3.28 -21.79 -6.30
C GLN A 77 -3.72 -22.59 -7.55
N GLY A 78 -2.89 -22.63 -8.59
CA GLY A 78 -3.16 -23.33 -9.85
C GLY A 78 -3.51 -22.41 -11.02
N GLU A 79 -4.14 -22.98 -12.04
CA GLU A 79 -4.53 -22.24 -13.25
C GLU A 79 -5.69 -21.28 -12.95
N PHE A 80 -5.55 -20.02 -13.36
CA PHE A 80 -6.51 -18.95 -13.08
C PHE A 80 -6.63 -17.94 -14.22
N GLU A 81 -7.76 -17.24 -14.23
CA GLU A 81 -8.02 -16.01 -14.99
C GLU A 81 -8.60 -14.98 -14.03
N ALA A 82 -8.04 -13.77 -14.04
CA ALA A 82 -8.44 -12.66 -13.17
C ALA A 82 -8.63 -11.38 -13.97
N GLN A 83 -9.66 -10.62 -13.59
CA GLN A 83 -9.96 -9.29 -14.09
C GLN A 83 -10.03 -8.31 -12.92
N TYR A 84 -9.46 -7.13 -13.09
CA TYR A 84 -9.41 -6.08 -12.08
C TYR A 84 -10.08 -4.81 -12.60
N HIS A 85 -10.83 -4.14 -11.74
CA HIS A 85 -11.53 -2.90 -12.06
C HIS A 85 -11.16 -1.81 -11.06
N TYR A 86 -11.12 -0.58 -11.56
CA TYR A 86 -10.69 0.60 -10.80
C TYR A 86 -11.77 1.66 -10.83
N ASP A 87 -11.80 2.51 -9.79
CA ASP A 87 -12.59 3.73 -9.81
C ASP A 87 -11.82 4.91 -10.43
N ALA A 88 -12.49 6.06 -10.53
CA ALA A 88 -11.91 7.27 -11.12
C ALA A 88 -10.70 7.83 -10.33
N LEU A 89 -10.49 7.42 -9.08
CA LEU A 89 -9.35 7.80 -8.26
C LEU A 89 -8.18 6.81 -8.37
N GLY A 90 -8.31 5.78 -9.21
CA GLY A 90 -7.29 4.73 -9.41
C GLY A 90 -7.31 3.61 -8.37
N ARG A 91 -8.31 3.58 -7.48
CA ARG A 91 -8.43 2.56 -6.44
C ARG A 91 -9.13 1.33 -7.00
N ARG A 92 -8.68 0.12 -6.66
CA ARG A 92 -9.33 -1.11 -7.10
C ARG A 92 -10.72 -1.20 -6.52
N SER A 93 -11.75 -1.20 -7.35
CA SER A 93 -13.16 -1.29 -6.94
C SER A 93 -13.67 -2.73 -6.92
N ARG A 94 -13.12 -3.60 -7.78
CA ARG A 94 -13.53 -5.01 -7.92
C ARG A 94 -12.40 -5.87 -8.47
N LYS A 95 -12.33 -7.13 -8.04
CA LYS A 95 -11.67 -8.22 -8.79
C LYS A 95 -12.64 -9.36 -9.07
N ALA A 96 -12.46 -10.04 -10.19
CA ALA A 96 -13.17 -11.26 -10.56
C ALA A 96 -12.16 -12.33 -10.94
N VAL A 97 -12.18 -13.46 -10.25
CA VAL A 97 -11.16 -14.51 -10.37
C VAL A 97 -11.85 -15.84 -10.65
N ARG A 98 -11.39 -16.55 -11.67
CA ARG A 98 -11.84 -17.89 -12.03
C ARG A 98 -10.65 -18.84 -12.02
N TYR A 99 -10.65 -19.78 -11.09
CA TYR A 99 -9.70 -20.90 -11.12
C TYR A 99 -10.24 -22.02 -12.01
N LYS A 100 -9.35 -22.78 -12.65
CA LYS A 100 -9.72 -23.91 -13.50
C LYS A 100 -10.64 -24.89 -12.76
N GLY A 101 -11.82 -25.13 -13.33
CA GLY A 101 -12.82 -26.04 -12.76
C GLY A 101 -13.61 -25.47 -11.57
N LYS A 102 -13.45 -24.18 -11.24
CA LYS A 102 -14.24 -23.48 -10.22
C LYS A 102 -15.09 -22.39 -10.86
N THR A 103 -16.18 -22.04 -10.18
CA THR A 103 -16.98 -20.86 -10.54
C THR A 103 -16.16 -19.59 -10.32
N GLU A 104 -16.46 -18.55 -11.09
CA GLU A 104 -15.89 -17.23 -10.88
C GLU A 104 -16.29 -16.70 -9.49
N GLN A 105 -15.33 -16.08 -8.82
CA GLN A 105 -15.51 -15.41 -7.54
C GLN A 105 -15.17 -13.94 -7.70
N THR A 106 -16.09 -13.08 -7.28
CA THR A 106 -15.92 -11.64 -7.25
C THR A 106 -15.62 -11.18 -5.83
N THR A 107 -14.73 -10.19 -5.73
CA THR A 107 -14.52 -9.41 -4.52
C THR A 107 -14.65 -7.94 -4.84
N ARG A 108 -15.47 -7.21 -4.10
CA ARG A 108 -15.61 -5.75 -4.19
C ARG A 108 -14.85 -5.10 -3.03
N PHE A 109 -14.26 -3.95 -3.28
CA PHE A 109 -13.47 -3.22 -2.30
C PHE A 109 -14.09 -1.85 -2.02
N LEU A 110 -14.23 -1.53 -0.74
CA LEU A 110 -14.59 -0.20 -0.28
C LEU A 110 -13.40 0.48 0.37
N TRP A 111 -13.34 1.80 0.22
CA TRP A 111 -12.18 2.60 0.58
C TRP A 111 -12.57 3.76 1.48
N GLN A 112 -11.77 4.01 2.51
CA GLN A 112 -11.77 5.25 3.26
C GLN A 112 -10.63 6.11 2.73
N GLY A 113 -10.94 7.02 1.80
CA GLY A 113 -9.88 7.71 1.06
C GLY A 113 -9.07 6.74 0.21
N TYR A 114 -7.75 6.66 0.46
CA TYR A 114 -6.87 5.68 -0.18
C TYR A 114 -6.56 4.46 0.68
N ARG A 115 -7.15 4.38 1.88
CA ARG A 115 -6.99 3.21 2.74
C ARG A 115 -8.11 2.21 2.50
N LEU A 116 -7.75 0.95 2.31
CA LEU A 116 -8.71 -0.13 2.14
C LEU A 116 -9.56 -0.23 3.41
N LEU A 117 -10.88 -0.10 3.28
CA LEU A 117 -11.79 -0.16 4.42
C LEU A 117 -12.40 -1.54 4.56
N GLN A 118 -12.81 -2.14 3.44
CA GLN A 118 -13.58 -3.37 3.47
C GLN A 118 -13.46 -4.14 2.15
N GLU A 119 -13.48 -5.47 2.24
CA GLU A 119 -13.75 -6.37 1.13
C GLU A 119 -15.12 -7.04 1.29
N GLN A 120 -15.79 -7.29 0.17
CA GLN A 120 -17.09 -7.96 0.10
C GLN A 120 -17.02 -9.08 -0.94
N ARG A 121 -17.39 -10.30 -0.54
CA ARG A 121 -17.35 -11.50 -1.39
C ARG A 121 -18.76 -11.87 -1.88
N ASP A 122 -18.81 -12.71 -2.91
CA ASP A 122 -20.07 -13.16 -3.53
C ASP A 122 -20.97 -14.00 -2.64
N ASP A 123 -20.41 -14.65 -1.61
CA ASP A 123 -21.19 -15.35 -0.59
C ASP A 123 -21.88 -14.38 0.41
N GLY A 124 -21.79 -13.07 0.14
CA GLY A 124 -22.31 -12.01 0.99
C GLY A 124 -21.42 -11.69 2.18
N SER A 125 -20.33 -12.44 2.41
CA SER A 125 -19.40 -12.17 3.51
C SER A 125 -18.66 -10.86 3.29
N ARG A 126 -18.36 -10.20 4.41
CA ARG A 126 -17.74 -8.88 4.45
C ARG A 126 -16.66 -8.90 5.51
N ARG A 127 -15.49 -8.39 5.15
CA ARG A 127 -14.41 -8.14 6.11
C ARG A 127 -14.09 -6.67 6.08
N SER A 128 -14.30 -6.00 7.20
CA SER A 128 -13.99 -4.58 7.38
C SER A 128 -12.80 -4.44 8.31
N TRP A 129 -11.80 -3.67 7.90
CA TRP A 129 -10.63 -3.41 8.72
C TRP A 129 -10.79 -2.11 9.51
N SER A 130 -10.52 -2.19 10.80
CA SER A 130 -10.25 -1.05 11.64
C SER A 130 -8.74 -0.91 11.79
N TYR A 131 -8.25 0.31 11.62
CA TYR A 131 -6.83 0.63 11.70
C TYR A 131 -6.55 1.38 13.00
N ASP A 132 -5.30 1.29 13.46
CA ASP A 132 -4.86 2.02 14.63
C ASP A 132 -4.97 3.54 14.36
N PRO A 133 -5.66 4.32 15.22
CA PRO A 133 -5.69 5.78 15.10
C PRO A 133 -4.30 6.44 15.21
N ALA A 134 -3.36 5.79 15.91
CA ALA A 134 -1.96 6.16 16.02
C ALA A 134 -1.09 5.38 15.02
N SER A 135 -1.68 4.62 14.09
CA SER A 135 -1.01 4.08 12.92
C SER A 135 -1.96 3.81 11.77
N PRO A 136 -2.11 4.78 10.87
CA PRO A 136 -3.18 4.78 9.90
C PRO A 136 -3.09 3.61 8.92
N TRP A 137 -1.92 3.01 8.72
CA TRP A 137 -1.78 1.86 7.84
C TRP A 137 -1.57 0.53 8.56
N SER A 138 -1.45 0.53 9.89
CA SER A 138 -1.43 -0.70 10.68
C SER A 138 -2.87 -1.15 11.00
N PRO A 139 -3.30 -2.33 10.50
CA PRO A 139 -4.58 -2.90 10.90
C PRO A 139 -4.55 -3.20 12.41
N LEU A 140 -5.59 -2.77 13.11
CA LEU A 140 -5.80 -3.05 14.53
C LEU A 140 -6.75 -4.24 14.71
N ALA A 141 -7.83 -4.27 13.91
CA ALA A 141 -8.82 -5.33 13.95
C ALA A 141 -9.45 -5.56 12.57
N ALA A 142 -9.98 -6.76 12.33
CA ALA A 142 -10.96 -7.01 11.30
C ALA A 142 -12.28 -7.45 11.92
N LEU A 143 -13.36 -6.96 11.34
CA LEU A 143 -14.73 -7.38 11.61
C LEU A 143 -15.18 -8.25 10.45
N GLU A 144 -15.49 -9.51 10.71
CA GLU A 144 -15.99 -10.45 9.70
C GLU A 144 -17.47 -10.73 9.90
N GLN A 145 -18.26 -10.39 8.89
CA GLN A 145 -19.68 -10.62 8.86
C GLN A 145 -19.97 -11.68 7.78
N ALA A 146 -20.61 -12.78 8.16
CA ALA A 146 -21.00 -13.82 7.22
C ALA A 146 -22.36 -13.51 6.58
N GLY A 147 -22.43 -13.42 5.25
CA GLY A 147 -23.68 -13.19 4.51
C GLY A 147 -24.49 -12.00 5.05
N ASP A 148 -25.76 -12.27 5.35
CA ASP A 148 -26.70 -11.30 5.93
C ASP A 148 -26.77 -11.34 7.47
N SER A 149 -25.82 -12.02 8.12
CA SER A 149 -25.76 -12.08 9.59
C SER A 149 -25.70 -10.67 10.17
N ARG A 150 -26.41 -10.42 11.28
CA ARG A 150 -26.30 -9.16 12.02
C ARG A 150 -25.14 -9.14 13.02
N SER A 151 -24.50 -10.29 13.25
CA SER A 151 -23.30 -10.38 14.07
C SER A 151 -22.05 -10.34 13.20
N ALA A 152 -20.97 -9.81 13.76
CA ALA A 152 -19.64 -9.88 13.18
C ALA A 152 -18.67 -10.47 14.21
N ASP A 153 -17.80 -11.36 13.75
CA ASP A 153 -16.67 -11.85 14.52
C ASP A 153 -15.55 -10.81 14.48
N ILE A 154 -14.84 -10.63 15.59
CA ILE A 154 -13.71 -9.70 15.68
C ILE A 154 -12.39 -10.47 15.75
N TYR A 155 -11.45 -10.02 14.94
CA TYR A 155 -10.10 -10.54 14.86
C TYR A 155 -9.11 -9.41 15.12
N TRP A 156 -8.24 -9.57 16.11
CA TRP A 156 -7.23 -8.60 16.50
C TRP A 156 -5.94 -8.84 15.74
N TYR A 157 -5.37 -7.77 15.19
CA TYR A 157 -4.15 -7.80 14.40
C TYR A 157 -2.95 -7.37 15.23
N HIS A 158 -1.90 -8.16 15.18
CA HIS A 158 -0.61 -7.85 15.79
C HIS A 158 0.40 -7.67 14.68
N THR A 159 0.89 -6.44 14.49
CA THR A 159 1.71 -6.08 13.33
C THR A 159 3.16 -5.83 13.71
N ASP A 160 4.05 -6.03 12.74
CA ASP A 160 5.42 -5.53 12.79
C ASP A 160 5.45 -4.00 12.60
N LEU A 161 6.63 -3.40 12.75
CA LEU A 161 6.87 -1.97 12.57
C LEU A 161 6.36 -1.47 11.21
N ASN A 162 6.67 -2.18 10.12
CA ASN A 162 6.23 -1.82 8.76
C ASN A 162 4.75 -2.16 8.45
N SER A 163 3.94 -2.34 9.48
CA SER A 163 2.52 -2.69 9.45
C SER A 163 2.21 -4.10 8.92
N ALA A 164 3.21 -4.94 8.64
CA ALA A 164 2.97 -6.34 8.26
C ALA A 164 2.26 -7.11 9.39
N PRO A 165 1.12 -7.77 9.15
CA PRO A 165 0.50 -8.64 10.14
C PRO A 165 1.44 -9.80 10.53
N LEU A 166 1.82 -9.92 11.79
CA LEU A 166 2.59 -11.05 12.31
C LEU A 166 1.68 -12.14 12.87
N GLU A 167 0.64 -11.74 13.59
CA GLU A 167 -0.34 -12.64 14.21
C GLU A 167 -1.75 -12.07 14.14
N VAL A 168 -2.74 -12.95 14.16
CA VAL A 168 -4.16 -12.61 14.30
C VAL A 168 -4.79 -13.49 15.35
N THR A 169 -5.48 -12.88 16.30
CA THR A 169 -6.20 -13.58 17.37
C THR A 169 -7.70 -13.30 17.32
N ASP A 170 -8.54 -14.25 17.74
CA ASP A 170 -9.97 -14.02 17.89
C ASP A 170 -10.30 -13.14 19.12
N ALA A 171 -11.60 -12.90 19.35
CA ALA A 171 -12.10 -12.14 20.49
C ALA A 171 -11.70 -12.72 21.86
N ALA A 172 -11.43 -14.02 21.96
CA ALA A 172 -10.99 -14.69 23.18
C ALA A 172 -9.46 -14.66 23.35
N GLY A 173 -8.73 -14.09 22.39
CA GLY A 173 -7.26 -14.06 22.38
C GLY A 173 -6.62 -15.35 21.85
N SER A 174 -7.40 -16.26 21.26
CA SER A 174 -6.86 -17.48 20.68
C SER A 174 -6.24 -17.18 19.32
N LEU A 175 -5.07 -17.77 19.04
CA LEU A 175 -4.37 -17.55 17.78
C LEU A 175 -5.09 -18.21 16.60
N CYS A 176 -5.46 -17.41 15.60
CA CYS A 176 -6.14 -17.85 14.38
C CYS A 176 -5.19 -17.94 13.19
N TRP A 177 -4.20 -17.05 13.13
CA TRP A 177 -3.24 -16.98 12.03
C TRP A 177 -1.91 -16.40 12.51
N SER A 178 -0.81 -16.85 11.91
CA SER A 178 0.50 -16.22 12.04
C SER A 178 1.21 -16.19 10.68
N GLY A 179 2.12 -15.23 10.51
CA GLY A 179 2.87 -15.04 9.27
C GLY A 179 4.37 -15.16 9.47
N GLN A 180 5.02 -15.90 8.58
CA GLN A 180 6.47 -15.89 8.42
C GLN A 180 6.79 -15.28 7.06
N TYR A 181 7.54 -14.18 7.07
CA TYR A 181 7.89 -13.42 5.87
C TYR A 181 9.37 -13.60 5.51
N ASP A 182 9.69 -13.48 4.23
CA ASP A 182 11.06 -13.23 3.79
C ASP A 182 11.40 -11.73 3.81
N THR A 183 12.63 -11.40 3.42
CA THR A 183 13.16 -10.03 3.41
C THR A 183 12.36 -9.05 2.54
N PHE A 184 11.61 -9.56 1.55
CA PHE A 184 10.80 -8.76 0.63
C PHE A 184 9.29 -8.89 0.92
N GLY A 185 8.92 -9.43 2.08
CA GLY A 185 7.53 -9.46 2.52
C GLY A 185 6.71 -10.56 1.86
N LYS A 186 7.32 -11.53 1.18
CA LYS A 186 6.61 -12.71 0.73
C LYS A 186 6.25 -13.57 1.93
N LEU A 187 4.98 -13.93 2.06
CA LEU A 187 4.54 -14.88 3.06
C LEU A 187 5.03 -16.28 2.68
N GLN A 188 5.96 -16.83 3.46
CA GLN A 188 6.51 -18.18 3.30
C GLN A 188 5.59 -19.25 3.91
N GLY A 189 4.71 -18.83 4.82
CA GLY A 189 3.76 -19.71 5.50
C GLY A 189 3.43 -19.19 6.88
N GLN A 190 2.83 -20.05 7.70
CA GLN A 190 2.62 -19.74 9.11
C GLN A 190 3.85 -20.09 9.94
N THR A 191 4.03 -19.41 11.06
CA THR A 191 5.10 -19.77 12.01
C THR A 191 4.85 -21.18 12.58
N VAL A 192 5.92 -21.95 12.80
CA VAL A 192 5.81 -23.32 13.36
C VAL A 192 5.04 -23.31 14.69
N ALA A 193 5.37 -22.37 15.57
CA ALA A 193 4.69 -22.21 16.85
C ALA A 193 3.21 -21.82 16.69
N GLY A 194 2.89 -20.99 15.69
CA GLY A 194 1.51 -20.58 15.44
C GLY A 194 0.67 -21.70 14.83
N ALA A 195 1.24 -22.47 13.90
CA ALA A 195 0.59 -23.65 13.34
C ALA A 195 0.26 -24.70 14.40
N ALA A 196 1.12 -24.88 15.40
CA ALA A 196 0.90 -25.82 16.49
C ALA A 196 -0.20 -25.38 17.49
N LYS A 197 -0.43 -24.07 17.63
CA LYS A 197 -1.40 -23.50 18.58
C LYS A 197 -2.79 -23.27 17.99
N ARG A 198 -2.94 -23.32 16.67
CA ARG A 198 -4.20 -23.02 15.98
C ARG A 198 -5.23 -24.11 16.24
N GLN A 199 -6.46 -23.70 16.52
CA GLN A 199 -7.63 -24.57 16.55
C GLN A 199 -8.63 -24.15 15.47
N GLY A 200 -9.21 -25.11 14.76
CA GLY A 200 -10.23 -24.84 13.73
C GLY A 200 -9.69 -24.54 12.33
N ALA A 201 -10.56 -23.98 11.49
CA ALA A 201 -10.27 -23.68 10.09
C ALA A 201 -9.20 -22.59 9.95
N GLN A 202 -8.45 -22.63 8.85
CA GLN A 202 -7.41 -21.64 8.58
C GLN A 202 -8.04 -20.28 8.27
N TYR A 203 -7.82 -19.31 9.16
CA TYR A 203 -8.15 -17.91 8.91
C TYR A 203 -7.25 -17.36 7.79
N GLN A 204 -7.86 -16.67 6.82
CA GLN A 204 -7.15 -16.09 5.69
C GLN A 204 -6.91 -14.60 5.93
N GLN A 205 -5.67 -14.15 5.86
CA GLN A 205 -5.32 -12.73 6.00
C GLN A 205 -4.62 -12.21 4.74
N PRO A 206 -5.24 -11.29 3.96
CA PRO A 206 -4.65 -10.77 2.74
C PRO A 206 -3.75 -9.55 2.90
N LEU A 207 -3.82 -8.77 4.00
CA LEU A 207 -2.96 -7.58 4.12
C LEU A 207 -1.48 -7.96 4.28
N ARG A 208 -0.59 -7.15 3.71
CA ARG A 208 0.88 -7.33 3.76
C ARG A 208 1.50 -6.07 4.37
N TYR A 209 2.57 -5.52 3.79
CA TYR A 209 3.10 -4.22 4.23
C TYR A 209 2.03 -3.13 4.19
N ALA A 210 2.29 -2.00 4.85
CA ALA A 210 1.41 -0.82 4.83
C ALA A 210 0.86 -0.55 3.42
N GLY A 211 -0.47 -0.54 3.27
CA GLY A 211 -1.16 -0.28 2.00
C GLY A 211 -1.31 -1.49 1.05
N GLN A 212 -0.69 -2.64 1.35
CA GLN A 212 -0.65 -3.79 0.46
C GLN A 212 -1.75 -4.82 0.75
N TYR A 213 -2.34 -5.35 -0.33
CA TYR A 213 -3.28 -6.48 -0.32
C TYR A 213 -2.77 -7.61 -1.24
N GLN A 214 -2.57 -8.82 -0.72
CA GLN A 214 -2.15 -9.96 -1.52
C GLN A 214 -3.30 -10.50 -2.39
N ASP A 215 -3.03 -10.63 -3.68
CA ASP A 215 -3.85 -11.41 -4.60
C ASP A 215 -3.33 -12.85 -4.70
N ASP A 216 -4.06 -13.78 -4.09
CA ASP A 216 -3.68 -15.19 -4.04
C ASP A 216 -3.56 -15.84 -5.43
N GLU A 217 -4.33 -15.36 -6.40
CA GLU A 217 -4.32 -15.88 -7.76
C GLU A 217 -2.98 -15.65 -8.47
N SER A 218 -2.41 -14.46 -8.34
CA SER A 218 -1.16 -14.08 -9.00
C SER A 218 0.06 -14.21 -8.08
N GLY A 219 -0.14 -14.12 -6.77
CA GLY A 219 0.92 -13.96 -5.76
C GLY A 219 1.52 -12.55 -5.74
N LEU A 220 0.96 -11.60 -6.48
CA LEU A 220 1.36 -10.19 -6.42
C LEU A 220 0.61 -9.50 -5.27
N HIS A 221 1.20 -8.44 -4.75
CA HIS A 221 0.55 -7.57 -3.78
C HIS A 221 0.04 -6.32 -4.50
N TYR A 222 -1.28 -6.12 -4.49
CA TYR A 222 -1.87 -4.85 -4.91
C TYR A 222 -1.47 -3.76 -3.92
N ASN A 223 -0.77 -2.72 -4.40
CA ASN A 223 -0.33 -1.57 -3.63
C ASN A 223 -0.80 -0.29 -4.31
N LEU A 224 -2.11 -0.06 -4.22
CA LEU A 224 -2.84 1.10 -4.74
C LEU A 224 -2.58 1.47 -6.21
N PHE A 225 -1.52 2.24 -6.50
CA PHE A 225 -1.18 2.65 -7.87
C PHE A 225 -0.31 1.64 -8.61
N ARG A 226 0.31 0.68 -7.93
CA ARG A 226 1.18 -0.35 -8.53
C ARG A 226 0.94 -1.74 -7.94
N TYR A 227 1.41 -2.76 -8.65
CA TYR A 227 1.49 -4.12 -8.13
C TYR A 227 2.93 -4.43 -7.73
N TYR A 228 3.11 -4.87 -6.49
CA TYR A 228 4.37 -5.28 -5.92
C TYR A 228 4.57 -6.78 -6.06
N GLU A 229 5.76 -7.17 -6.50
CA GLU A 229 6.21 -8.55 -6.57
C GLU A 229 7.11 -8.86 -5.37
N PRO A 230 6.61 -9.63 -4.38
CA PRO A 230 7.38 -9.91 -3.17
C PRO A 230 8.51 -10.92 -3.39
N GLU A 231 8.54 -11.66 -4.51
CA GLU A 231 9.62 -12.64 -4.79
C GLU A 231 10.98 -11.98 -5.06
N VAL A 232 10.97 -10.77 -5.61
CA VAL A 232 12.17 -10.01 -5.96
C VAL A 232 12.16 -8.59 -5.39
N GLY A 233 11.16 -8.26 -4.58
CA GLY A 233 11.09 -7.02 -3.83
C GLY A 233 10.88 -5.75 -4.65
N ARG A 234 10.14 -5.80 -5.76
CA ARG A 234 10.01 -4.66 -6.69
C ARG A 234 8.60 -4.50 -7.25
N PHE A 235 8.29 -3.35 -7.84
CA PHE A 235 7.05 -3.15 -8.57
C PHE A 235 7.08 -3.77 -9.97
N THR A 236 5.90 -4.11 -10.49
CA THR A 236 5.71 -4.73 -11.81
C THR A 236 5.58 -3.73 -12.95
N THR A 237 5.42 -2.44 -12.62
CA THR A 237 5.36 -1.32 -13.56
C THR A 237 6.32 -0.24 -13.12
N GLN A 238 6.72 0.61 -14.07
CA GLN A 238 7.46 1.82 -13.74
C GLN A 238 6.61 2.72 -12.84
N ASP A 239 7.28 3.49 -11.99
CA ASP A 239 6.64 4.49 -11.17
C ASP A 239 5.80 5.44 -12.05
N PRO A 240 4.48 5.56 -11.82
CA PRO A 240 3.62 6.49 -12.56
C PRO A 240 4.13 7.93 -12.51
N ILE A 241 4.97 8.25 -11.53
CA ILE A 241 5.56 9.55 -11.39
C ILE A 241 6.91 9.76 -12.09
N GLY A 242 7.42 8.73 -12.78
CA GLY A 242 8.64 8.73 -13.59
C GLY A 242 9.90 8.90 -12.75
N LEU A 243 10.97 9.48 -13.32
CA LEU A 243 12.26 9.71 -12.62
C LEU A 243 12.15 10.57 -11.35
N ARG A 244 10.99 11.18 -11.13
CA ARG A 244 10.68 11.94 -9.91
C ARG A 244 10.40 11.02 -8.73
N GLY A 245 10.15 9.75 -9.02
CA GLY A 245 10.01 8.70 -8.04
C GLY A 245 11.33 8.06 -7.59
N GLY A 246 12.44 8.51 -8.18
CA GLY A 246 13.76 7.94 -7.99
C GLY A 246 14.35 7.46 -9.31
N LEU A 247 15.64 7.13 -9.27
CA LEU A 247 16.36 6.64 -10.46
C LEU A 247 15.97 5.20 -10.83
N ASN A 248 15.50 4.41 -9.85
CA ASN A 248 14.96 3.08 -10.09
C ASN A 248 13.43 3.10 -10.06
N LEU A 249 12.83 3.11 -11.25
CA LEU A 249 11.38 3.21 -11.43
C LEU A 249 10.60 1.98 -10.93
N TYR A 250 11.26 0.88 -10.59
CA TYR A 250 10.61 -0.32 -10.07
C TYR A 250 10.87 -0.54 -8.58
N GLN A 251 11.64 0.33 -7.92
CA GLN A 251 11.99 0.19 -6.51
C GLN A 251 10.75 0.38 -5.63
N TYR A 252 10.61 -0.46 -4.60
CA TYR A 252 9.54 -0.30 -3.60
C TYR A 252 9.87 0.81 -2.60
N ALA A 253 10.95 0.63 -1.84
CA ALA A 253 11.49 1.62 -0.94
C ALA A 253 13.01 1.39 -0.82
N PRO A 254 13.82 2.43 -0.53
CA PRO A 254 15.27 2.26 -0.37
C PRO A 254 15.65 1.23 0.70
N ASN A 255 14.86 1.13 1.78
CA ASN A 255 14.99 0.05 2.76
C ASN A 255 13.60 -0.38 3.27
N PRO A 256 13.04 -1.52 2.83
CA PRO A 256 11.68 -1.96 3.17
C PRO A 256 11.47 -2.37 4.64
N LEU A 257 12.55 -2.51 5.42
CA LEU A 257 12.47 -2.72 6.87
C LEU A 257 12.29 -1.39 7.60
N MET A 258 12.85 -0.31 7.06
CA MET A 258 12.89 1.02 7.69
C MET A 258 12.00 2.06 7.00
N TRP A 259 11.46 1.76 5.82
CA TRP A 259 10.64 2.65 5.02
C TRP A 259 9.52 1.86 4.37
N VAL A 260 8.37 2.52 4.21
CA VAL A 260 7.20 1.98 3.53
C VAL A 260 6.70 2.96 2.47
N ASP A 261 6.09 2.42 1.41
CA ASP A 261 5.40 3.17 0.36
C ASP A 261 3.91 2.75 0.34
N PRO A 262 3.06 3.39 1.17
CA PRO A 262 1.66 2.98 1.33
C PRO A 262 0.76 3.30 0.13
N LEU A 263 1.21 4.18 -0.76
CA LEU A 263 0.46 4.57 -1.96
C LEU A 263 0.99 3.87 -3.22
N GLY A 264 2.14 3.23 -3.14
CA GLY A 264 2.80 2.71 -4.33
C GLY A 264 3.36 3.84 -5.20
N LEU A 265 3.76 4.96 -4.60
CA LEU A 265 4.48 6.07 -5.25
C LEU A 265 5.79 6.26 -4.49
N SER A 266 6.89 5.80 -5.07
CA SER A 266 8.22 6.06 -4.53
C SER A 266 8.63 7.45 -4.97
N GLY A 267 9.33 8.26 -4.17
CA GLY A 267 9.94 9.51 -4.66
C GLY A 267 10.23 10.59 -3.62
N GLU A 268 11.50 11.00 -3.51
CA GLU A 268 12.02 12.07 -2.62
C GLU A 268 11.42 13.49 -2.89
N SER A 269 10.46 13.62 -3.82
CA SER A 269 9.86 14.89 -4.24
C SER A 269 8.33 14.89 -4.34
N VAL A 270 7.69 13.83 -3.84
CA VAL A 270 6.23 13.79 -3.71
C VAL A 270 5.84 14.20 -2.31
N PHE A 271 4.92 15.15 -2.22
CA PHE A 271 4.52 15.73 -0.95
C PHE A 271 3.01 15.73 -0.77
N ILE A 272 2.58 15.65 0.48
CA ILE A 272 1.19 15.85 0.89
C ILE A 272 1.07 17.20 1.58
N HIS A 273 0.16 18.05 1.09
CA HIS A 273 -0.26 19.28 1.76
C HIS A 273 -1.70 19.13 2.27
N TYR A 274 -1.91 19.43 3.54
CA TYR A 274 -3.22 19.48 4.17
C TYR A 274 -3.72 20.92 4.27
N THR A 275 -5.00 21.15 3.98
CA THR A 275 -5.58 22.49 3.97
C THR A 275 -7.08 22.49 4.27
N ASP A 276 -7.65 23.65 4.58
CA ASP A 276 -9.09 23.82 4.74
C ASP A 276 -9.80 24.01 3.38
N LYS A 277 -11.13 24.16 3.37
CA LYS A 277 -11.89 24.31 2.13
C LYS A 277 -11.47 25.54 1.32
N SER A 278 -11.21 26.66 2.00
CA SER A 278 -10.84 27.93 1.36
C SER A 278 -9.46 27.84 0.73
N GLY A 279 -8.49 27.26 1.47
CA GLY A 279 -7.17 26.97 0.97
C GLY A 279 -7.22 26.01 -0.22
N PHE A 280 -7.97 24.91 -0.11
CA PHE A 280 -8.16 23.95 -1.19
C PHE A 280 -8.66 24.60 -2.47
N GLU A 281 -9.78 25.33 -2.40
CA GLU A 281 -10.38 26.00 -3.57
C GLU A 281 -9.41 27.02 -4.19
N SER A 282 -8.70 27.78 -3.35
CA SER A 282 -7.69 28.75 -3.80
C SER A 282 -6.53 28.06 -4.52
N ILE A 283 -5.99 26.98 -3.95
CA ILE A 283 -4.87 26.23 -4.50
C ILE A 283 -5.28 25.54 -5.81
N MET A 284 -6.47 24.94 -5.87
CA MET A 284 -6.96 24.30 -7.09
C MET A 284 -7.24 25.31 -8.20
N LYS A 285 -7.65 26.54 -7.86
CA LYS A 285 -7.85 27.63 -8.82
C LYS A 285 -6.52 28.20 -9.35
N THR A 286 -5.53 28.34 -8.47
CA THR A 286 -4.27 29.05 -8.78
C THR A 286 -3.13 28.12 -9.18
N GLY A 287 -3.23 26.83 -8.84
CA GLY A 287 -2.13 25.87 -8.93
C GLY A 287 -0.98 26.18 -7.98
N VAL A 288 -1.22 26.94 -6.90
CA VAL A 288 -0.16 27.47 -6.05
C VAL A 288 -0.49 27.30 -4.58
N LEU A 289 0.50 26.83 -3.83
CA LEU A 289 0.55 26.89 -2.37
C LEU A 289 1.18 28.22 -1.95
N GLU A 290 0.36 29.08 -1.34
CA GLU A 290 0.80 30.36 -0.78
C GLU A 290 1.22 30.17 0.70
N ALA A 291 2.27 30.88 1.09
CA ALA A 291 2.77 30.84 2.46
C ALA A 291 1.77 31.38 3.48
N ASN A 292 1.78 30.83 4.70
CA ASN A 292 1.05 31.41 5.82
C ASN A 292 1.71 32.72 6.32
N ALA A 293 1.13 33.36 7.35
CA ALA A 293 1.64 34.62 7.92
C ALA A 293 3.10 34.56 8.45
N LYS A 294 3.68 33.36 8.62
CA LYS A 294 5.09 33.14 9.01
C LYS A 294 5.99 32.73 7.83
N GLY A 295 5.48 32.79 6.60
CA GLY A 295 6.26 32.50 5.40
C GLY A 295 6.45 31.01 5.08
N LYS A 296 5.76 30.10 5.78
CA LYS A 296 5.97 28.64 5.68
C LYS A 296 4.71 27.90 5.27
N VAL A 297 4.87 26.81 4.52
CA VAL A 297 3.82 25.82 4.23
C VAL A 297 4.32 24.44 4.66
N TYR A 298 3.54 23.73 5.47
CA TYR A 298 3.89 22.40 5.95
C TYR A 298 3.45 21.33 4.97
N ILE A 299 4.37 20.40 4.66
CA ILE A 299 4.17 19.27 3.77
C ILE A 299 4.92 18.04 4.28
N THR A 300 4.47 16.83 3.92
CA THR A 300 5.11 15.57 4.32
C THR A 300 5.51 14.75 3.10
N ASP A 301 6.57 13.94 3.20
CA ASP A 301 6.98 12.99 2.15
C ASP A 301 5.98 11.82 2.06
N ILE A 302 5.90 11.19 0.88
CA ILE A 302 5.12 9.99 0.63
C ILE A 302 5.88 8.71 1.03
N LEU A 303 7.21 8.74 1.02
CA LEU A 303 8.07 7.71 1.59
C LEU A 303 8.25 7.99 3.08
N MET A 304 7.83 7.05 3.92
CA MET A 304 7.74 7.27 5.35
C MET A 304 8.38 6.12 6.11
N SER A 305 9.06 6.39 7.21
CA SER A 305 9.44 5.31 8.11
C SER A 305 8.19 4.66 8.72
N PRO A 306 8.23 3.40 9.14
CA PRO A 306 7.25 2.77 10.01
C PRO A 306 6.69 3.70 11.09
N ASN A 307 7.56 4.32 11.90
CA ASN A 307 7.15 5.21 12.99
C ASN A 307 6.50 6.51 12.47
N ASP A 308 6.84 6.92 11.27
CA ASP A 308 6.33 8.15 10.64
C ASP A 308 4.94 7.91 10.07
N VAL A 309 4.70 6.70 9.55
CA VAL A 309 3.35 6.23 9.28
C VAL A 309 2.53 6.26 10.58
N MET A 310 3.08 5.75 11.70
CA MET A 310 2.41 5.83 13.00
C MET A 310 2.06 7.30 13.37
N ARG A 311 2.98 8.24 13.12
CA ARG A 311 2.87 9.62 13.64
C ARG A 311 2.17 10.63 12.72
N ASP A 312 2.38 10.55 11.41
CA ASP A 312 2.21 11.71 10.53
C ASP A 312 1.18 11.53 9.40
N ILE A 313 0.60 10.34 9.21
CA ILE A 313 -0.52 10.17 8.27
C ILE A 313 -1.88 10.48 8.91
N LEU A 314 -1.97 10.67 10.23
CA LEU A 314 -3.19 11.16 10.88
C LEU A 314 -2.95 12.36 11.80
N ILE A 315 -3.72 13.40 11.53
CA ILE A 315 -3.98 14.58 12.36
C ILE A 315 -4.25 14.14 13.80
N ASN A 316 -3.23 14.24 14.65
CA ASN A 316 -3.30 14.61 16.08
C ASN A 316 -1.94 14.47 16.79
N ASP A 317 -0.83 14.83 16.14
CA ASP A 317 0.24 15.45 16.93
C ASP A 317 -0.38 16.73 17.54
N PRO A 318 -0.30 16.96 18.85
CA PRO A 318 -0.71 18.23 19.46
C PRO A 318 -0.11 19.47 18.77
N LYS A 319 1.01 19.32 18.04
CA LYS A 319 1.67 20.34 17.21
C LYS A 319 1.01 20.58 15.85
N HIS A 320 0.09 19.71 15.40
CA HIS A 320 -0.45 19.69 14.03
C HIS A 320 -1.99 19.66 13.97
N VAL A 321 -2.68 19.93 15.10
CA VAL A 321 -4.13 20.16 15.17
C VAL A 321 -4.54 21.29 14.20
N GLY A 322 -5.60 21.08 13.41
CA GLY A 322 -6.20 22.12 12.56
C GLY A 322 -5.67 22.23 11.13
N ARG A 323 -4.89 21.25 10.63
CA ARG A 323 -4.35 21.27 9.26
C ARG A 323 -5.35 21.07 8.12
N GLY A 324 -6.63 20.86 8.43
CA GLY A 324 -7.74 21.09 7.49
C GLY A 324 -8.41 19.85 6.92
N ASP A 325 -9.62 20.09 6.39
CA ASP A 325 -10.57 19.09 5.91
C ASP A 325 -10.28 18.58 4.49
N TYR A 326 -9.19 19.04 3.85
CA TYR A 326 -8.77 18.69 2.48
C TYR A 326 -7.29 18.31 2.41
N ALA A 327 -6.93 17.48 1.44
CA ALA A 327 -5.55 17.09 1.17
C ALA A 327 -5.23 17.20 -0.33
N ILE A 328 -4.00 17.59 -0.62
CA ILE A 328 -3.45 17.70 -1.96
C ILE A 328 -2.13 16.92 -1.97
N ILE A 329 -2.07 15.84 -2.75
CA ILE A 329 -0.83 15.08 -3.00
C ILE A 329 -0.29 15.62 -4.31
N PHE A 330 0.92 16.14 -4.28
CA PHE A 330 1.49 16.82 -5.41
C PHE A 330 2.99 16.65 -5.47
N LYS A 331 3.55 17.00 -6.62
CA LYS A 331 4.98 17.13 -6.78
C LYS A 331 5.37 18.58 -6.87
N ALA A 332 6.44 18.93 -6.16
CA ALA A 332 7.03 20.25 -6.28
C ALA A 332 7.73 20.42 -7.63
N ASP A 333 7.84 21.67 -8.08
CA ASP A 333 8.69 22.03 -9.21
C ASP A 333 10.16 21.76 -8.82
N PRO A 334 10.96 21.02 -9.62
CA PRO A 334 12.38 20.81 -9.36
C PRO A 334 13.16 22.10 -9.11
N VAL A 335 12.77 23.21 -9.75
CA VAL A 335 13.40 24.53 -9.54
C VAL A 335 13.07 25.10 -8.15
N GLN A 336 11.93 24.71 -7.58
CA GLN A 336 11.46 25.15 -6.27
C GLN A 336 11.77 24.15 -5.14
N MET A 337 12.34 22.98 -5.46
CA MET A 337 12.71 21.96 -4.46
C MET A 337 13.67 22.48 -3.40
N SER A 338 14.58 23.40 -3.75
CA SER A 338 15.50 24.03 -2.79
C SER A 338 14.79 24.84 -1.70
N ASN A 339 13.55 25.24 -1.94
CA ASN A 339 12.73 25.99 -0.99
C ASN A 339 12.00 25.08 0.01
N ILE A 340 11.92 23.78 -0.32
CA ILE A 340 11.42 22.73 0.56
C ILE A 340 12.59 22.23 1.39
N LYS A 341 12.51 22.45 2.70
CA LYS A 341 13.53 22.06 3.65
C LYS A 341 12.90 21.17 4.69
N GLN A 342 13.61 20.12 5.05
CA GLN A 342 13.26 19.32 6.21
C GLN A 342 13.31 20.24 7.45
N SER A 343 12.15 20.52 8.03
CA SER A 343 12.02 21.35 9.24
C SER A 343 12.17 20.51 10.51
N SER A 344 11.79 19.25 10.42
CA SER A 344 12.01 18.24 11.45
C SER A 344 12.13 16.89 10.76
N ALA A 345 12.49 15.85 11.51
CA ALA A 345 12.68 14.51 10.95
C ALA A 345 11.56 14.10 9.96
N LEU A 346 10.31 14.48 10.24
CA LEU A 346 9.14 13.99 9.48
C LEU A 346 8.27 15.11 8.90
N GLU A 347 8.80 16.33 8.84
CA GLU A 347 8.08 17.48 8.34
C GLU A 347 8.97 18.31 7.45
N TYR A 348 8.48 18.55 6.24
CA TYR A 348 9.07 19.50 5.34
C TYR A 348 8.29 20.80 5.41
N ILE A 349 9.03 21.91 5.34
CA ILE A 349 8.44 23.22 5.14
C ILE A 349 8.91 23.75 3.81
N HIS A 350 7.99 24.32 3.06
CA HIS A 350 8.31 25.20 1.96
C HIS A 350 8.33 26.65 2.43
N ASN A 351 9.31 27.44 2.00
CA ASN A 351 9.34 28.88 2.25
C ASN A 351 8.82 29.66 1.03
N GLY A 352 7.79 30.48 1.23
CA GLY A 352 7.21 31.32 0.19
C GLY A 352 6.21 30.61 -0.72
N ARG A 353 6.20 30.95 -2.01
CA ARG A 353 5.22 30.48 -3.00
C ARG A 353 5.68 29.19 -3.67
N LEU A 354 4.89 28.12 -3.63
CA LEU A 354 5.19 26.84 -4.29
C LEU A 354 4.15 26.56 -5.36
N LYS A 355 4.60 26.46 -6.61
CA LYS A 355 3.73 26.09 -7.73
C LYS A 355 3.58 24.58 -7.77
N LEU A 356 2.34 24.12 -7.81
CA LEU A 356 2.02 22.72 -8.03
C LEU A 356 2.31 22.40 -9.49
N LYS A 357 3.22 21.46 -9.73
CA LYS A 357 3.52 21.01 -11.09
C LYS A 357 2.59 19.87 -11.50
N ASP A 358 2.30 18.95 -10.57
CA ASP A 358 1.47 17.77 -10.82
C ASP A 358 0.71 17.41 -9.56
N VAL A 359 -0.61 17.57 -9.61
CA VAL A 359 -1.51 17.17 -8.54
C VAL A 359 -1.92 15.72 -8.80
N LEU A 360 -1.44 14.82 -7.96
CA LEU A 360 -1.69 13.39 -8.02
C LEU A 360 -3.02 13.03 -7.34
N TYR A 361 -3.38 13.81 -6.31
CA TYR A 361 -4.69 13.77 -5.67
C TYR A 361 -5.04 15.15 -5.13
N SER A 362 -6.32 15.49 -5.18
CA SER A 362 -6.88 16.67 -4.54
C SER A 362 -8.32 16.39 -4.15
N GLY A 363 -8.64 16.45 -2.87
CA GLY A 363 -10.00 16.21 -2.42
C GLY A 363 -10.17 16.34 -0.92
N GLY A 364 -11.35 15.93 -0.43
CA GLY A 364 -11.60 15.82 1.00
C GLY A 364 -10.48 15.04 1.65
N ASN A 365 -9.99 15.55 2.78
CA ASN A 365 -8.95 14.89 3.54
C ASN A 365 -9.52 13.53 3.90
N PRO A 366 -8.91 12.43 3.43
CA PRO A 366 -9.42 11.07 3.62
C PRO A 366 -9.55 10.70 5.10
N TYR A 367 -9.01 11.55 5.98
CA TYR A 367 -8.92 11.40 7.41
C TYR A 367 -9.69 12.47 8.23
N SER A 368 -10.41 13.38 7.57
CA SER A 368 -11.18 14.46 8.21
C SER A 368 -12.26 14.01 9.20
N ILE A 369 -12.76 12.78 9.07
CA ILE A 369 -13.82 12.21 9.90
C ILE A 369 -13.41 12.08 11.38
N VAL A 370 -12.11 11.93 11.67
CA VAL A 370 -11.60 11.71 13.05
C VAL A 370 -10.84 12.91 13.61
N SER A 371 -10.60 13.95 12.80
CA SER A 371 -9.71 15.07 13.15
C SER A 371 -10.30 16.03 14.18
N LYS A 372 -11.63 16.07 14.33
CA LYS A 372 -12.35 17.00 15.23
C LYS A 372 -12.65 16.42 16.61
N MET A 373 -12.22 15.19 16.88
CA MET A 373 -12.61 14.43 18.07
C MET A 373 -11.44 14.27 19.03
N ASN A 374 -11.63 14.64 20.31
CA ASN A 374 -10.62 14.40 21.34
C ASN A 374 -10.43 12.88 21.58
N TYR A 375 -9.31 12.48 22.18
CA TYR A 375 -8.93 11.08 22.38
C TYR A 375 -10.03 10.25 23.08
N GLU A 376 -10.63 10.80 24.14
CA GLU A 376 -11.69 10.14 24.90
C GLU A 376 -13.00 10.00 24.12
N THR A 377 -13.32 10.97 23.24
CA THR A 377 -14.48 10.91 22.34
C THR A 377 -14.26 9.88 21.23
N ARG A 378 -13.03 9.77 20.71
CA ARG A 378 -12.66 8.73 19.73
C ARG A 378 -12.77 7.32 20.32
N SER A 379 -12.25 7.13 21.54
CA SER A 379 -12.38 5.88 22.30
C SER A 379 -13.85 5.51 22.59
N LYS A 380 -14.70 6.51 22.90
CA LYS A 380 -16.14 6.32 23.14
C LYS A 380 -16.99 6.16 21.87
N LEU A 381 -16.55 6.68 20.73
CA LEU A 381 -17.26 6.52 19.45
C LEU A 381 -17.25 5.07 18.97
N THR A 382 -16.17 4.34 19.23
CA THR A 382 -16.11 2.88 19.03
C THR A 382 -17.16 2.19 19.90
N PHE A 383 -17.38 2.64 21.13
CA PHE A 383 -18.38 2.08 22.05
C PHE A 383 -19.83 2.50 21.70
N ASN A 384 -20.05 3.73 21.22
CA ASN A 384 -21.36 4.27 20.86
C ASN A 384 -21.80 3.90 19.45
N GLN A 385 -20.90 3.66 18.49
CA GLN A 385 -21.24 3.08 17.18
C GLN A 385 -21.72 1.63 17.33
N ILE A 386 -21.09 0.86 18.24
CA ILE A 386 -21.57 -0.47 18.66
C ILE A 386 -22.96 -0.36 19.33
N LYS A 387 -23.20 0.68 20.14
CA LYS A 387 -24.49 0.88 20.84
C LYS A 387 -25.62 1.44 19.95
N ALA A 388 -25.31 2.28 18.97
CA ALA A 388 -26.26 2.89 18.05
C ALA A 388 -26.78 1.91 16.98
N MET A 389 -25.99 0.89 16.63
CA MET A 389 -26.44 -0.20 15.77
C MET A 389 -27.38 -1.20 16.48
N GLY A 390 -27.53 -1.10 17.81
CA GLY A 390 -28.43 -1.95 18.61
C GLY A 390 -29.89 -1.51 18.65
N ASN A 391 -30.29 -0.40 18.01
CA ASN A 391 -31.63 0.19 18.21
C ASN A 391 -32.39 0.60 16.92
N CYS A 392 -32.03 0.10 15.74
CA CYS A 392 -32.88 0.23 14.56
C CYS A 392 -33.75 -1.02 14.39
N GLY A 393 -34.75 -1.14 15.26
CA GLY A 393 -35.92 -2.01 15.08
C GLY A 393 -37.16 -1.15 14.91
N GLY A 394 -37.85 -1.33 13.79
CA GLY A 394 -39.08 -0.66 13.38
C GLY A 394 -39.43 -1.08 11.97
#